data_AF-A0A9P4YYE8-F1
#
_entry.id   AF-A0A9P4YYE8-F1
#
_cell.length_a   1.000
_cell.length_b   1.000
_cell.length_c   1.000
_cell.angle_alpha   90.00
_cell.angle_beta   90.00
_cell.angle_gamma   90.00
#
_symmetry.space_group_name_H-M   'P 1'
#
loop_
_entity.id
_entity.type
_entity.pdbx_description
1 polymer ?
#
loop_
_entity_poly.entity_id
_entity_poly.type
_entity_poly.pdbx_seq_one_letter_code
_entity_poly.pdbx_strand_id
1 'polypeptide(L)' 'TIYSAGSQSTYYDRRYRQGAALVRARRPYLVKNAVTGLGLFAFVSAVYAYTLTRVGQDEFDDVKVPDTPRAPSVSK' A
#
# COMPACT_ATOMS: atom_id res chain seq x y z
N THR A 1 -22.29 52.33 -9.66
CA THR A 1 -22.93 51.02 -9.46
C THR A 1 -21.90 50.05 -8.94
N ILE A 2 -21.97 49.74 -7.64
CA ILE A 2 -20.94 49.04 -6.86
C ILE A 2 -21.58 47.78 -6.29
N TYR A 3 -21.28 46.61 -6.87
CA TYR A 3 -21.53 45.31 -6.25
C TYR A 3 -20.39 44.37 -6.69
N SER A 4 -19.34 44.27 -5.86
CA SER A 4 -18.40 43.16 -5.97
C SER A 4 -19.11 41.93 -5.43
N ALA A 5 -19.47 41.02 -6.33
CA ALA A 5 -20.06 39.73 -5.98
C ALA A 5 -19.24 39.05 -4.88
N GLY A 6 -19.94 38.64 -3.81
CA GLY A 6 -19.34 38.04 -2.62
C GLY A 6 -18.37 36.92 -2.98
N SER A 7 -17.17 37.00 -2.42
CA SER A 7 -16.13 35.98 -2.47
C SER A 7 -16.71 34.66 -1.94
N GLN A 8 -16.92 33.71 -2.85
CA GLN A 8 -17.44 32.39 -2.57
C GLN A 8 -16.62 31.71 -1.48
N SER A 9 -17.29 31.22 -0.43
CA SER A 9 -16.73 30.52 0.73
C SER A 9 -16.29 29.10 0.41
N THR A 10 -15.62 28.88 -0.73
CA THR A 10 -15.15 27.55 -1.15
C THR A 10 -13.73 27.32 -0.65
N TYR A 11 -13.49 26.15 -0.04
CA TYR A 11 -12.19 25.69 0.50
C TYR A 11 -11.06 25.55 -0.53
N TYR A 12 -11.37 25.73 -1.81
CA TYR A 12 -10.49 25.61 -2.95
C TYR A 12 -10.54 26.88 -3.79
N ASP A 13 -9.38 27.31 -4.26
CA ASP A 13 -9.26 28.41 -5.22
C ASP A 13 -9.74 27.95 -6.62
N ARG A 14 -10.00 28.89 -7.53
CA ARG A 14 -10.46 28.67 -8.92
C ARG A 14 -9.53 27.75 -9.73
N ARG A 15 -8.31 27.52 -9.25
CA ARG A 15 -7.29 26.61 -9.81
C ARG A 15 -7.17 25.28 -9.05
N TYR A 16 -8.18 24.90 -8.27
CA TYR A 16 -8.18 23.70 -7.40
C TYR A 16 -7.04 23.65 -6.37
N ARG A 17 -6.40 24.79 -6.10
CA ARG A 17 -5.37 24.88 -5.06
C ARG A 17 -6.05 24.97 -3.71
N GLN A 18 -5.49 24.26 -2.74
CA GLN A 18 -5.91 24.37 -1.35
C GLN A 18 -5.70 25.81 -0.86
N GLY A 19 -6.75 26.43 -0.32
CA GLY A 19 -6.65 27.77 0.26
C GLY A 19 -5.68 27.80 1.45
N ALA A 20 -5.00 28.93 1.67
CA ALA A 20 -4.00 29.08 2.74
C ALA A 20 -4.56 28.75 4.14
N ALA A 21 -5.85 29.03 4.37
CA ALA A 21 -6.56 28.69 5.61
C ALA A 21 -6.62 27.17 5.85
N LEU A 22 -6.92 26.39 4.81
CA LEU A 22 -7.03 24.93 4.88
C LEU A 22 -5.65 24.28 5.07
N VAL A 23 -4.61 24.79 4.41
CA VAL A 23 -3.24 24.29 4.60
C VAL A 23 -2.81 24.47 6.07
N ARG A 24 -3.04 25.64 6.67
CA ARG A 24 -2.72 25.89 8.09
C ARG A 24 -3.48 24.96 9.03
N ALA A 25 -4.76 24.74 8.78
CA ALA A 25 -5.58 23.83 9.58
C ALA A 25 -5.08 22.36 9.52
N ARG A 26 -4.46 21.95 8.41
CA ARG A 26 -3.95 20.58 8.21
C ARG A 26 -2.49 20.37 8.62
N ARG A 27 -1.70 21.44 8.78
CA ARG A 27 -0.30 21.38 9.23
C ARG A 27 -0.04 20.39 10.39
N PRO A 28 -0.83 20.37 11.48
CA PRO A 28 -0.54 19.48 12.60
C PRO A 28 -0.77 17.99 12.31
N TYR A 29 -1.59 17.65 11.31
CA TYR A 29 -1.97 16.27 11.01
C TYR A 29 -1.19 15.68 9.83
N LEU A 30 -0.61 16.51 8.96
CA LEU A 30 0.18 16.03 7.83
C LEU A 30 1.37 15.17 8.28
N VAL A 31 2.14 15.66 9.26
CA VAL A 31 3.31 14.92 9.76
C VAL A 31 2.89 13.66 10.51
N LYS A 32 1.90 13.77 11.41
CA LYS A 32 1.43 12.63 12.21
C LYS A 32 0.88 11.52 11.32
N ASN A 33 0.06 11.86 10.33
CA ASN A 33 -0.51 10.87 9.42
C ASN A 33 0.54 10.27 8.48
N ALA A 34 1.51 11.07 8.03
CA ALA A 34 2.63 10.56 7.23
C ALA A 34 3.46 9.54 8.01
N VAL A 35 3.77 9.84 9.28
CA VAL A 35 4.51 8.90 10.15
C VAL A 35 3.73 7.61 10.34
N THR A 36 2.43 7.69 10.64
CA THR A 36 1.58 6.49 10.79
C THR A 36 1.52 5.70 9.49
N GLY A 37 1.32 6.37 8.36
CA GLY A 37 1.27 5.72 7.04
C GLY A 37 2.59 5.04 6.67
N LEU A 38 3.72 5.70 6.93
CA LEU A 38 5.05 5.13 6.70
C LEU A 38 5.33 3.95 7.63
N GLY A 39 4.91 4.01 8.89
CA GLY A 39 5.04 2.91 9.85
C GLY A 39 4.25 1.69 9.40
N LEU A 40 2.99 1.88 8.99
CA LEU A 40 2.16 0.80 8.45
C LEU A 40 2.76 0.21 7.17
N PHE A 41 3.21 1.06 6.25
CA PHE A 41 3.83 0.63 5.00
C PHE A 41 5.09 -0.20 5.28
N ALA A 42 5.99 0.27 6.13
CA ALA A 42 7.22 -0.43 6.50
C ALA A 42 6.91 -1.79 7.15
N PHE A 43 5.93 -1.85 8.04
CA PHE A 43 5.50 -3.10 8.68
C PHE A 43 5.02 -4.13 7.66
N VAL A 44 4.11 -3.74 6.76
CA VAL A 44 3.58 -4.64 5.73
C VAL A 44 4.68 -5.08 4.76
N SER A 45 5.53 -4.16 4.30
CA SER A 45 6.67 -4.50 3.44
C SER A 45 7.64 -5.46 4.11
N ALA A 46 7.90 -5.29 5.42
CA ALA A 46 8.77 -6.19 6.17
C ALA A 46 8.19 -7.61 6.25
N VAL A 47 6.89 -7.74 6.54
CA VAL A 47 6.21 -9.05 6.53
C VAL A 47 6.29 -9.69 5.14
N TYR A 48 6.00 -8.93 4.08
CA TYR A 48 6.06 -9.43 2.71
C TYR A 48 7.48 -9.86 2.29
N ALA A 49 8.50 -9.09 2.62
CA ALA A 49 9.89 -9.45 2.34
C ALA A 49 10.33 -10.68 3.13
N TYR A 50 9.88 -10.80 4.40
CA TYR A 50 10.14 -11.97 5.22
C TYR A 50 9.52 -13.22 4.61
N THR A 51 8.27 -13.15 4.12
CA THR A 51 7.62 -14.31 3.52
C THR A 51 8.36 -14.80 2.27
N LEU A 52 8.75 -13.89 1.38
CA LEU A 52 9.56 -14.21 0.20
C LEU A 52 10.88 -14.92 0.56
N THR A 53 11.56 -14.47 1.61
CA THR A 53 12.90 -14.98 1.97
C THR A 53 12.86 -16.25 2.81
N ARG A 54 11.81 -16.45 3.61
CA ARG A 54 11.76 -17.52 4.62
C ARG A 54 10.81 -18.66 4.32
N VAL A 55 9.73 -18.42 3.58
CA VAL A 55 8.69 -19.46 3.37
C VAL A 55 9.08 -20.44 2.26
N GLY A 56 9.85 -20.00 1.26
CA GLY A 56 10.24 -20.84 0.12
C GLY A 56 11.45 -21.77 0.37
N GLN A 57 11.92 -21.88 1.61
CA GLN A 57 13.10 -22.68 1.95
C GLN A 57 12.65 -24.04 2.50
N ASP A 58 11.94 -24.81 1.69
CA ASP A 58 11.55 -26.18 2.02
C ASP A 58 12.55 -27.15 1.38
N GLU A 59 13.25 -27.93 2.22
CA GLU A 59 14.26 -28.89 1.78
C GLU A 59 13.54 -30.22 1.55
N PHE A 60 13.17 -30.50 0.29
CA PHE A 60 12.41 -31.69 -0.12
C PHE A 60 13.21 -33.00 -0.02
N ASP A 61 14.11 -33.12 0.96
CA ASP A 61 15.01 -34.26 1.19
C ASP A 61 14.26 -35.55 1.55
N ASP A 62 13.04 -35.43 2.08
CA ASP A 62 12.17 -36.55 2.41
C ASP A 62 11.35 -37.06 1.21
N VAL A 63 11.28 -36.27 0.12
CA VAL A 63 10.60 -36.64 -1.11
C VAL A 63 11.53 -37.46 -2.00
N LYS A 64 11.39 -38.79 -1.92
CA LYS A 64 12.09 -39.71 -2.83
C LYS A 64 11.52 -39.58 -4.24
N VAL A 65 12.29 -38.98 -5.14
CA VAL A 65 11.94 -38.90 -6.58
C VAL A 65 12.21 -40.27 -7.22
N PRO A 66 11.20 -40.95 -7.80
CA PRO A 66 11.44 -42.20 -8.51
C PRO A 66 12.20 -41.95 -9.82
N ASP A 67 13.29 -42.68 -10.07
CA ASP A 67 14.12 -42.53 -11.28
C ASP A 67 13.37 -42.80 -12.59
N THR A 68 12.28 -43.57 -12.52
CA THR A 68 11.43 -43.88 -13.68
C THR A 68 10.07 -43.20 -13.56
N PRO A 69 9.66 -42.38 -14.55
CA PRO A 69 8.32 -41.84 -14.63
C PRO A 69 7.28 -42.96 -14.50
N ARG A 70 6.30 -42.78 -13.61
CA ARG A 70 5.22 -43.76 -13.40
C ARG A 70 4.47 -43.95 -14.72
N ALA A 71 4.54 -45.15 -15.29
CA ALA A 71 3.75 -45.50 -16.47
C ALA A 71 2.25 -45.31 -16.15
N PRO A 72 1.45 -44.80 -17.10
CA PRO A 72 0.03 -44.59 -16.89
C PRO A 72 -0.63 -45.92 -16.50
N SER A 73 -1.30 -45.93 -15.34
CA SER A 73 -2.04 -47.10 -14.88
C SER A 73 -3.23 -47.32 -15.81
N VAL A 74 -3.15 -48.34 -16.66
CA VAL A 74 -4.32 -48.84 -17.40
C VAL A 74 -5.19 -49.59 -16.39
N SER A 75 -6.27 -48.95 -15.93
CA SER A 75 -7.30 -49.60 -15.12
C SER A 75 -7.98 -50.68 -15.95
N LYS A 76 -8.09 -51.88 -15.38
CA LYS A 76 -8.75 -53.03 -16.01
C LYS A 76 -10.23 -53.08 -15.65
#